data_AF-D5C107-F1
#
_entry.id   AF-D5C107-F1
#
_cell.length_a   1.000
_cell.length_b   1.000
_cell.length_c   1.000
_cell.angle_alpha   90.00
_cell.angle_beta   90.00
_cell.angle_gamma   90.00
#
_symmetry.space_group_name_H-M   'P 1'
#
loop_
_entity.id
_entity.type
_entity.pdbx_description
1 polymer ?
#
loop_
_entity_poly.entity_id
_entity_poly.type
_entity_poly.pdbx_seq_one_letter_code
_entity_poly.pdbx_strand_id
1 'polypeptide(L)'
;MSGQKRKMPTLVLIIILVLTIIGSPAFSQEKEPQNTEEPRWTAPEALTEVLILRPVGLVGTIVGTAVFIGISPLTALASIADREAFKVTAQTLVVAPAEFTFKRPLGHYEKDYYAPPKQ
;
A
#
# COMPACT_ATOMS: atom_id res chain seq x y z
N MET A 1 17.60 42.29 6.89
CA MET A 1 16.92 41.25 7.69
C MET A 1 16.79 39.96 6.89
N SER A 2 17.08 38.84 7.57
CA SER A 2 16.78 37.42 7.28
C SER A 2 17.03 36.85 5.88
N GLY A 3 18.18 36.18 5.74
CA GLY A 3 18.48 35.26 4.66
C GLY A 3 17.56 34.03 4.66
N GLN A 4 17.01 33.75 3.48
CA GLN A 4 16.19 32.58 3.17
C GLN A 4 17.08 31.32 3.20
N LYS A 5 17.25 30.73 4.39
CA LYS A 5 18.01 29.48 4.56
C LYS A 5 17.36 28.39 3.71
N ARG A 6 18.17 27.75 2.86
CA ARG A 6 17.79 26.65 1.96
C ARG A 6 16.99 25.59 2.72
N LYS A 7 15.66 25.60 2.61
CA LYS A 7 14.76 24.61 3.23
C LYS A 7 14.62 23.32 2.41
N MET A 8 15.07 23.34 1.15
CA MET A 8 15.04 22.18 0.24
C MET A 8 15.84 20.96 0.73
N PRO A 9 17.09 21.05 1.24
CA PRO A 9 17.78 19.86 1.76
C PRO A 9 17.09 19.28 2.99
N THR A 10 16.50 20.12 3.85
CA THR A 10 15.73 19.67 5.02
C THR A 10 14.45 18.96 4.60
N LEU A 11 13.72 19.49 3.61
CA LEU A 11 12.52 18.85 3.07
C LEU A 11 12.85 17.49 2.44
N VAL A 12 13.93 17.40 1.66
CA VAL A 12 14.40 16.15 1.05
C VAL A 12 14.80 15.13 2.12
N LEU A 13 15.51 15.56 3.17
CA LEU A 13 15.85 14.70 4.31
C LEU A 13 14.60 14.19 5.06
N ILE A 14 13.58 15.04 5.26
CA ILE A 14 12.32 14.63 5.88
C ILE A 14 11.59 13.62 4.99
N ILE A 15 11.56 13.84 3.67
CA ILE A 15 10.95 12.89 2.73
C ILE A 15 11.68 11.54 2.77
N ILE A 16 13.02 11.55 2.76
CA ILE A 16 13.82 10.32 2.88
C ILE A 16 13.58 9.62 4.23
N LEU A 17 13.51 10.38 5.33
CA LEU A 17 13.23 9.85 6.66
C LEU A 17 11.80 9.27 6.76
N VAL A 18 10.81 9.89 6.13
CA VAL A 18 9.43 9.38 6.09
C VAL A 18 9.36 8.11 5.23
N LEU A 19 10.10 8.06 4.12
CA LEU A 19 10.19 6.88 3.26
C LEU A 19 10.84 5.69 3.97
N THR A 20 11.81 5.91 4.88
CA THR A 20 12.41 4.81 5.65
C THR A 20 11.51 4.28 6.78
N ILE A 21 10.62 5.10 7.34
CA ILE A 21 9.67 4.67 8.38
C ILE A 21 8.53 3.81 7.79
N ILE A 22 8.09 4.11 6.57
CA ILE A 22 7.03 3.34 5.88
C ILE A 22 7.54 1.95 5.45
N GLY A 23 8.85 1.81 5.25
CA GLY A 23 9.52 0.59 4.78
C GLY A 23 9.95 -0.38 5.88
N SER A 24 9.20 -0.53 6.98
CA SER A 24 9.46 -1.65 7.89
C SER A 24 8.94 -2.94 7.25
N PRO A 25 9.79 -3.92 6.85
CA PRO A 25 9.32 -5.26 6.57
C PRO A 25 8.97 -5.91 7.91
N ALA A 26 7.84 -5.50 8.49
CA ALA A 26 7.33 -6.11 9.70
C ALA A 26 6.85 -7.52 9.36
N PHE A 27 7.54 -8.50 9.95
CA PHE A 27 7.21 -9.92 10.06
C PHE A 27 7.42 -10.78 8.80
N SER A 28 8.66 -11.24 8.62
CA SER A 28 8.86 -12.65 8.22
C SER A 28 8.87 -13.47 9.51
N GLN A 29 7.70 -13.91 9.97
CA GLN A 29 7.64 -14.94 11.01
C GLN A 29 7.67 -16.29 10.29
N GLU A 30 8.87 -16.79 10.05
CA GLU A 30 9.12 -18.17 9.71
C GLU A 30 8.68 -19.03 10.91
N LYS A 31 7.42 -19.47 10.90
CA LYS A 31 7.00 -20.63 11.68
C LYS A 31 7.05 -21.80 10.74
N GLU A 32 8.18 -22.49 10.78
CA GLU A 32 8.34 -23.84 10.28
C GLU A 32 7.61 -24.80 11.25
N PRO A 33 6.57 -25.52 10.80
CA PRO A 33 6.31 -26.84 11.32
C PRO A 33 6.70 -27.87 10.26
N GLN A 34 7.60 -28.76 10.70
CA GLN A 34 7.99 -29.98 10.02
C GLN A 34 6.77 -30.81 9.58
N ASN A 35 6.92 -31.39 8.40
CA ASN A 35 6.18 -32.49 7.77
C ASN A 35 5.15 -32.13 6.69
N THR A 36 5.51 -32.58 5.47
CA THR A 36 4.67 -32.93 4.32
C THR A 36 4.44 -31.85 3.26
N GLU A 37 5.12 -32.07 2.12
CA GLU A 37 4.80 -31.69 0.74
C GLU A 37 4.86 -30.20 0.35
N GLU A 38 5.96 -29.85 -0.33
CA GLU A 38 6.22 -28.66 -1.17
C GLU A 38 5.98 -27.28 -0.50
N PRO A 39 6.94 -26.34 -0.54
CA PRO A 39 6.68 -24.99 -0.07
C PRO A 39 5.53 -24.37 -0.90
N ARG A 40 4.39 -24.10 -0.24
CA ARG A 40 3.18 -23.48 -0.84
C ARG A 40 3.49 -22.20 -1.64
N TRP A 41 4.61 -21.56 -1.31
CA TRP A 41 5.19 -20.44 -2.04
C TRP A 41 6.70 -20.60 -2.06
N THR A 42 7.30 -20.43 -3.23
CA THR A 42 8.75 -20.48 -3.38
C THR A 42 9.37 -19.12 -3.01
N ALA A 43 10.60 -19.12 -2.48
CA ALA A 43 11.31 -17.88 -2.13
C ALA A 43 11.33 -16.82 -3.27
N PRO A 44 11.45 -17.18 -4.56
CA PRO A 44 11.34 -16.24 -5.67
C PRO A 44 9.98 -15.53 -5.81
N GLU A 45 8.87 -16.21 -5.51
CA GLU A 45 7.52 -15.64 -5.59
C GLU A 45 7.30 -14.61 -4.47
N ALA A 46 7.76 -14.93 -3.26
CA ALA A 46 7.74 -13.99 -2.13
C ALA A 46 8.61 -12.75 -2.41
N LEU A 47 9.78 -12.93 -3.02
CA LEU A 47 10.65 -11.82 -3.41
C LEU A 47 10.03 -10.95 -4.51
N THR A 48 9.32 -11.54 -5.46
CA THR A 48 8.63 -10.79 -6.52
C THR A 48 7.47 -9.95 -5.98
N GLU A 49 6.68 -10.48 -5.04
CA GLU A 49 5.64 -9.72 -4.35
C GLU A 49 6.24 -8.50 -3.59
N VAL A 50 7.35 -8.70 -2.88
CA VAL A 50 7.97 -7.63 -2.09
C VAL A 50 8.71 -6.61 -2.94
N LEU A 51 9.42 -7.05 -3.99
CA LEU A 51 10.29 -6.17 -4.79
C LEU A 51 9.59 -5.55 -5.99
N ILE A 52 8.50 -6.14 -6.49
CA ILE A 52 7.79 -5.63 -7.67
C ILE A 52 6.40 -5.16 -7.28
N LEU A 53 5.57 -6.02 -6.69
CA LEU A 53 4.15 -5.72 -6.48
C LEU A 53 3.94 -4.64 -5.41
N ARG A 54 4.72 -4.65 -4.32
CA ARG A 54 4.64 -3.59 -3.30
C ARG A 54 5.09 -2.21 -3.82
N PRO A 55 6.23 -2.05 -4.52
CA PRO A 55 6.58 -0.76 -5.13
C PRO A 55 5.57 -0.27 -6.16
N VAL A 56 5.00 -1.17 -6.98
CA VAL A 56 3.95 -0.81 -7.94
C VAL A 56 2.68 -0.35 -7.21
N GLY A 57 2.25 -1.05 -6.16
CA GLY A 57 1.14 -0.63 -5.31
C GLY A 57 1.37 0.72 -4.63
N LEU A 58 2.61 0.98 -4.19
CA LEU A 58 3.00 2.26 -3.59
C LEU A 58 2.87 3.40 -4.61
N VAL A 59 3.36 3.21 -5.83
CA VAL A 59 3.18 4.18 -6.92
C VAL A 59 1.70 4.39 -7.20
N GLY A 60 0.90 3.32 -7.27
CA GLY A 60 -0.55 3.40 -7.44
C GLY A 60 -1.23 4.21 -6.34
N THR A 61 -0.81 4.03 -5.08
CA THR A 61 -1.33 4.78 -3.93
C THR A 61 -0.97 6.25 -4.02
N ILE A 62 0.28 6.58 -4.39
CA ILE A 62 0.73 7.97 -4.57
C ILE A 62 -0.05 8.65 -5.70
N VAL A 63 -0.19 7.98 -6.85
CA VAL A 63 -0.91 8.51 -8.01
C VAL A 63 -2.38 8.71 -7.67
N GLY A 64 -3.03 7.70 -7.09
CA GLY A 64 -4.43 7.80 -6.67
C GLY A 64 -4.67 8.93 -5.67
N THR A 65 -3.76 9.10 -4.70
CA THR A 65 -3.81 10.22 -3.74
C THR A 65 -3.63 11.57 -4.42
N ALA A 66 -2.69 11.69 -5.37
CA ALA A 66 -2.47 12.93 -6.11
C ALA A 66 -3.70 13.31 -6.95
N VAL A 67 -4.32 12.33 -7.61
CA VAL A 67 -5.58 12.52 -8.35
C VAL A 67 -6.69 12.95 -7.39
N PHE A 68 -6.84 12.27 -6.25
CA PHE A 68 -7.85 12.61 -5.24
C PHE A 68 -7.72 14.07 -4.77
N ILE A 69 -6.50 14.54 -4.49
CA ILE A 69 -6.26 15.94 -4.12
C ILE A 69 -6.71 16.87 -5.25
N GLY A 70 -6.35 16.56 -6.51
CA GLY A 70 -6.73 17.36 -7.67
C GLY A 70 -8.25 17.44 -7.91
N ILE A 71 -8.97 16.33 -7.71
CA ILE A 71 -10.42 16.26 -7.91
C ILE A 71 -11.24 16.56 -6.64
N SER A 72 -10.58 16.71 -5.49
CA SER A 72 -11.24 16.96 -4.20
C SER A 72 -12.21 18.15 -4.22
N PRO A 73 -11.92 19.32 -4.82
CA PRO A 73 -12.91 20.41 -4.87
C PRO A 73 -14.14 20.03 -5.68
N LEU A 74 -13.97 19.28 -6.78
CA LEU A 74 -15.07 18.82 -7.63
C LEU A 74 -15.92 17.76 -6.90
N THR A 75 -15.26 16.86 -6.18
CA THR A 75 -15.89 15.82 -5.38
C THR A 75 -16.64 16.41 -4.18
N ALA A 76 -16.11 17.49 -3.59
CA ALA A 76 -16.80 18.24 -2.55
C ALA A 76 -18.09 18.90 -3.08
N LEU A 77 -18.09 19.42 -4.30
CA LEU A 77 -19.31 19.91 -4.95
C LEU A 77 -20.31 18.78 -5.23
N ALA A 78 -19.83 17.63 -5.72
CA ALA A 78 -20.66 16.45 -5.91
C ALA A 78 -21.29 15.96 -4.58
N SER A 79 -20.61 16.19 -3.46
CA SER A 79 -21.10 15.78 -2.13
C SER A 79 -22.36 16.51 -1.66
N ILE A 80 -22.71 17.63 -2.31
CA ILE A 80 -23.95 18.37 -2.06
C ILE A 80 -25.15 17.55 -2.58
N ALA A 81 -24.98 16.86 -3.72
CA ALA A 81 -26.01 16.01 -4.31
C ALA A 81 -26.02 14.59 -3.72
N ASP A 82 -24.84 14.05 -3.40
CA ASP A 82 -24.68 12.75 -2.75
C ASP A 82 -23.63 12.83 -1.64
N ARG A 83 -24.07 12.81 -0.37
CA ARG A 83 -23.17 12.95 0.78
C ARG A 83 -22.07 11.89 0.84
N GLU A 84 -22.27 10.72 0.23
CA GLU A 84 -21.27 9.65 0.24
C GLU A 84 -20.22 9.82 -0.86
N ALA A 85 -20.45 10.67 -1.87
CA ALA A 85 -19.56 10.83 -3.01
C ALA A 85 -18.10 11.08 -2.59
N PHE A 86 -17.88 11.97 -1.62
CA PHE A 86 -16.54 12.27 -1.13
C PHE A 86 -15.86 11.05 -0.48
N LYS A 87 -16.61 10.32 0.35
CA LYS A 87 -16.12 9.14 1.05
C LYS A 87 -15.84 7.99 0.08
N VAL A 88 -16.72 7.75 -0.90
CA VAL A 88 -16.54 6.72 -1.92
C VAL A 88 -15.34 7.02 -2.80
N THR A 89 -15.16 8.27 -3.22
CA THR A 89 -13.99 8.67 -4.02
C THR A 89 -12.68 8.52 -3.23
N ALA A 90 -12.65 8.93 -1.96
CA ALA A 90 -11.49 8.73 -1.10
C ALA A 90 -11.21 7.24 -0.87
N GLN A 91 -12.25 6.44 -0.63
CA GLN A 91 -12.13 4.99 -0.46
C GLN A 91 -11.53 4.33 -1.70
N THR A 92 -11.94 4.77 -2.89
CA THR A 92 -11.52 4.16 -4.16
C THR A 92 -10.12 4.56 -4.59
N LEU A 93 -9.78 5.86 -4.47
CA LEU A 93 -8.52 6.39 -5.01
C LEU A 93 -7.37 6.37 -4.00
N VAL A 94 -7.68 6.29 -2.70
CA VAL A 94 -6.67 6.37 -1.63
C VAL A 94 -6.66 5.08 -0.81
N VAL A 95 -7.80 4.74 -0.21
CA VAL A 95 -7.86 3.65 0.79
C VAL A 95 -7.62 2.29 0.15
N ALA A 96 -8.39 1.92 -0.88
CA ALA A 96 -8.27 0.62 -1.52
C ALA A 96 -6.85 0.36 -2.10
N PRO A 97 -6.20 1.30 -2.80
CA PRO A 97 -4.80 1.15 -3.21
C PRO A 97 -3.83 0.98 -2.03
N ALA A 98 -4.03 1.75 -0.95
CA ALA A 98 -3.19 1.63 0.25
C ALA A 98 -3.38 0.28 0.94
N GLU A 99 -4.60 -0.24 1.02
CA GLU A 99 -4.87 -1.56 1.60
C GLU A 99 -4.28 -2.68 0.75
N PHE A 100 -4.41 -2.61 -0.57
CA PHE A 100 -3.76 -3.53 -1.50
C PHE A 100 -2.23 -3.53 -1.33
N THR A 101 -1.64 -2.37 -1.05
CA THR A 101 -0.18 -2.21 -0.95
C THR A 101 0.38 -2.63 0.40
N PHE A 102 -0.25 -2.20 1.49
CA PHE A 102 0.32 -2.31 2.85
C PHE A 102 -0.35 -3.37 3.72
N LYS A 103 -1.64 -3.66 3.50
CA LYS A 103 -2.40 -4.61 4.33
C LYS A 103 -2.55 -5.99 3.69
N ARG A 104 -2.26 -6.13 2.40
CA ARG A 104 -2.36 -7.41 1.69
C ARG A 104 -1.37 -8.42 2.28
N PRO A 105 -1.84 -9.57 2.81
CA PRO A 105 -0.95 -10.61 3.31
C PRO A 105 -0.16 -11.24 2.16
N LEU A 106 1.11 -11.54 2.43
CA LEU A 106 1.99 -12.23 1.48
C LEU A 106 1.58 -13.70 1.36
N GLY A 107 1.50 -14.23 0.13
CA GLY A 107 1.24 -15.65 -0.09
C GLY A 107 -0.21 -16.10 0.12
N HIS A 108 -1.19 -15.18 0.12
CA HIS A 108 -2.60 -15.53 0.07
C HIS A 108 -3.25 -14.95 -1.19
N TYR A 109 -3.56 -15.85 -2.12
CA TYR A 109 -4.34 -15.55 -3.32
C TYR A 109 -5.67 -16.29 -3.16
N GLU A 110 -6.73 -15.76 -3.74
CA GLU A 110 -8.12 -16.22 -3.55
C GLU A 110 -8.34 -17.74 -3.76
N LYS A 111 -7.44 -18.41 -4.50
CA LYS A 111 -7.39 -19.87 -4.62
C LYS A 111 -7.26 -20.60 -3.27
N ASP A 112 -6.70 -19.97 -2.25
CA ASP A 112 -6.52 -20.54 -0.91
C ASP A 112 -7.81 -20.59 -0.10
N TYR A 113 -8.82 -19.79 -0.47
CA TYR A 113 -10.14 -19.75 0.18
C TYR A 113 -11.07 -20.88 -0.26
N TYR A 114 -10.77 -21.53 -1.40
CA TYR A 114 -11.57 -22.64 -1.95
C TYR A 114 -10.95 -24.03 -1.72
N ALA A 115 -9.80 -24.12 -1.06
CA ALA A 115 -9.23 -25.41 -0.70
C ALA A 115 -10.02 -25.99 0.49
N PRO A 116 -10.80 -27.08 0.32
CA PRO A 116 -11.49 -27.70 1.43
C PRO A 116 -10.47 -28.16 2.48
N PRO A 117 -10.81 -28.12 3.78
CA PRO A 117 -9.93 -28.62 4.84
C PRO A 117 -9.57 -30.08 4.55
N LYS A 118 -8.27 -30.40 4.55
CA LYS A 118 -7.82 -31.80 4.52
C LYS A 118 -8.27 -32.44 5.84
N GLN A 119 -9.11 -33.47 5.74
CA GLN A 119 -9.58 -34.28 6.86
C GLN A 119 -8.46 -35.11 7.47
#